data_AF-A0A3M5ULQ3-F1
#
_entry.id   AF-A0A3M5ULQ3-F1
#
_cell.length_a   1.000
_cell.length_b   1.000
_cell.length_c   1.000
_cell.angle_alpha   90.00
_cell.angle_beta   90.00
_cell.angle_gamma   90.00
#
_symmetry.space_group_name_H-M   'P 1'
#
loop_
_entity.id
_entity.type
_entity.pdbx_description
1 polymer ?
#
loop_
_entity_poly.entity_id
_entity_poly.type
_entity_poly.pdbx_seq_one_letter_code
_entity_poly.pdbx_strand_id
1 'polypeptide(L)'
;MVLQPFADRLKVELIGTNLEVIDGKLTGLIEGSNCRCDSKVARLGSVYGPLTQFRVRAWGDTRGDHELLAAAQDAHWRLFHPTWRRGRYKGPVNAKLHNPDGKDGPTR
;
A
#
# COMPACT_ATOMS: atom_id res chain seq x y z
N MET A 1 -14.43 8.65 -8.59
CA MET A 1 -13.34 7.95 -7.85
C MET A 1 -13.94 7.15 -6.69
N VAL A 2 -13.42 5.94 -6.42
CA VAL A 2 -13.95 5.04 -5.37
C VAL A 2 -13.88 5.65 -3.96
N LEU A 3 -12.87 6.47 -3.69
CA LEU A 3 -12.65 7.06 -2.36
C LEU A 3 -13.39 8.38 -2.14
N GLN A 4 -14.04 8.96 -3.16
CA GLN A 4 -14.67 10.29 -3.07
C GLN A 4 -15.71 10.37 -1.94
N PRO A 5 -16.65 9.42 -1.80
CA PRO A 5 -17.65 9.51 -0.73
C PRO A 5 -17.03 9.50 0.69
N PHE A 6 -15.87 8.87 0.85
CA PHE A 6 -15.16 8.85 2.12
C PHE A 6 -14.47 10.20 2.40
N ALA A 7 -13.85 10.79 1.37
CA ALA A 7 -13.24 12.11 1.45
C ALA A 7 -14.27 13.21 1.77
N ASP A 8 -15.43 13.18 1.10
CA ASP A 8 -16.54 14.10 1.33
C ASP A 8 -17.02 14.06 2.78
N ARG A 9 -17.20 12.84 3.32
CA ARG A 9 -17.62 12.64 4.72
C ARG A 9 -16.60 13.16 5.73
N LEU A 10 -15.31 13.02 5.44
CA LEU A 10 -14.24 13.54 6.28
C LEU A 10 -13.94 15.02 6.05
N LYS A 11 -14.53 15.63 5.02
CA LYS A 11 -14.25 17.01 4.57
C LYS A 11 -12.76 17.23 4.29
N VAL A 12 -12.16 16.26 3.59
CA VAL A 12 -10.76 16.33 3.15
C VAL A 12 -10.68 16.29 1.63
N GLU A 13 -9.66 16.93 1.08
CA GLU A 13 -9.38 16.90 -0.36
C GLU A 13 -8.89 15.51 -0.78
N LEU A 14 -9.38 15.00 -1.92
CA LEU A 14 -8.96 13.72 -2.48
C LEU A 14 -8.06 13.91 -3.70
N ILE A 15 -6.78 13.57 -3.54
CA ILE A 15 -5.82 13.48 -4.64
C ILE A 15 -5.42 12.01 -4.80
N GLY A 16 -5.75 11.42 -5.95
CA GLY A 16 -5.52 9.99 -6.19
C GLY A 16 -5.51 9.62 -7.67
N THR A 17 -5.47 8.32 -7.96
CA THR A 17 -5.56 7.81 -9.33
C THR A 17 -6.97 8.00 -9.87
N ASN A 18 -7.09 8.60 -11.04
CA ASN A 18 -8.36 8.72 -11.74
C ASN A 18 -8.63 7.44 -12.51
N LEU A 19 -9.87 6.96 -12.45
CA LEU A 19 -10.31 5.77 -13.16
C LEU A 19 -11.22 6.22 -14.29
N GLU A 20 -11.05 5.64 -15.46
CA GLU A 20 -11.89 5.95 -16.60
C GLU A 20 -13.32 5.44 -16.37
N VAL A 21 -14.29 6.29 -16.70
CA VAL A 21 -15.72 6.00 -16.59
C VAL A 21 -16.38 6.31 -17.92
N ILE A 22 -17.08 5.33 -18.48
CA ILE A 22 -17.90 5.48 -19.70
C ILE A 22 -19.32 5.08 -19.37
N ASP A 23 -20.29 5.94 -19.68
CA ASP A 23 -21.72 5.74 -19.40
C ASP A 23 -22.00 5.36 -17.93
N GLY A 24 -21.28 6.00 -17.01
CA GLY A 24 -21.41 5.77 -15.58
C GLY A 24 -20.79 4.46 -15.07
N LYS A 25 -20.07 3.70 -15.91
CA LYS A 25 -19.42 2.44 -15.56
C LYS A 25 -17.90 2.54 -15.62
N LEU A 26 -17.22 1.91 -14.65
CA LEU A 26 -15.77 1.78 -14.64
C LEU A 26 -15.32 0.86 -15.78
N THR A 27 -14.35 1.30 -16.58
CA THR A 27 -13.78 0.49 -17.66
C THR A 27 -12.67 -0.45 -17.18
N GLY A 28 -12.14 -0.19 -15.98
CA GLY A 28 -10.97 -0.88 -15.43
C GLY A 28 -9.64 -0.22 -15.82
N LEU A 29 -9.67 0.82 -16.65
CA LEU A 29 -8.49 1.58 -17.04
C LEU A 29 -8.26 2.78 -16.11
N ILE A 30 -6.99 3.19 -16.03
CA ILE A 30 -6.58 4.43 -15.37
C ILE A 30 -6.71 5.56 -16.38
N GLU A 31 -7.35 6.65 -15.96
CA GLU A 31 -7.31 7.91 -16.70
C GLU A 31 -6.04 8.66 -16.31
N GLY A 32 -5.13 8.80 -17.28
CA GLY A 32 -3.80 9.39 -17.07
C GLY A 32 -2.84 8.46 -16.34
N SER A 33 -2.17 8.96 -15.30
CA SER A 33 -1.13 8.21 -14.58
C SER A 33 -1.60 7.67 -13.23
N ASN A 34 -0.93 6.62 -12.75
CA ASN A 34 -1.12 6.14 -11.39
C ASN A 34 -0.56 7.15 -10.36
N CYS A 35 -1.31 7.40 -9.28
CA CYS A 35 -0.89 8.22 -8.15
C CYS A 35 -0.02 7.38 -7.18
N ARG A 36 1.26 7.24 -7.52
CA ARG A 36 2.26 6.46 -6.75
C ARG A 36 3.62 7.14 -6.79
N CYS A 37 4.39 7.00 -5.71
CA CYS A 37 5.76 7.53 -5.61
C CYS A 37 5.79 9.04 -5.91
N ASP A 38 6.68 9.50 -6.79
CA ASP A 38 6.82 10.90 -7.19
C ASP A 38 5.52 11.55 -7.70
N SER A 39 4.61 10.77 -8.30
CA SER A 39 3.31 11.27 -8.75
C SER A 39 2.48 11.84 -7.59
N LYS A 40 2.65 11.31 -6.36
CA LYS A 40 2.00 11.87 -5.17
C LYS A 40 2.51 13.28 -4.86
N VAL A 41 3.83 13.48 -4.91
CA VAL A 41 4.47 14.77 -4.64
C VAL A 41 4.12 15.77 -5.73
N ALA A 42 4.22 15.37 -7.00
CA ALA A 42 3.89 16.22 -8.14
C ALA A 42 2.42 16.66 -8.13
N ARG A 43 1.49 15.74 -7.86
CA ARG A 43 0.06 16.09 -7.77
C ARG A 43 -0.23 17.00 -6.58
N LEU A 44 0.34 16.73 -5.40
CA LEU A 44 0.19 17.61 -4.25
C LEU A 44 0.70 19.03 -4.56
N GLY A 45 1.87 19.13 -5.21
CA GLY A 45 2.42 20.41 -5.66
C GLY A 45 1.58 21.12 -6.71
N SER A 46 0.89 20.38 -7.59
CA SER A 46 -0.01 20.97 -8.59
C SER A 46 -1.26 21.61 -7.98
N VAL A 47 -1.72 21.12 -6.82
CA VAL A 47 -2.90 21.65 -6.12
C VAL A 47 -2.52 22.82 -5.22
N TYR A 48 -1.43 22.70 -4.45
CA TYR A 48 -1.10 23.65 -3.39
C TYR A 48 0.09 24.57 -3.73
N GLY A 49 0.78 24.34 -4.85
CA GLY A 49 2.03 25.01 -5.18
C GLY A 49 3.25 24.36 -4.51
N PRO A 50 4.40 25.06 -4.46
CA PRO A 50 5.63 24.53 -3.90
C PRO A 50 5.45 24.07 -2.44
N LEU A 51 5.69 22.79 -2.17
CA LEU A 51 5.49 22.20 -0.83
C LEU A 51 6.39 22.83 0.25
N THR A 52 7.47 23.50 -0.15
CA THR A 52 8.37 24.24 0.75
C THR A 52 7.71 25.43 1.43
N GLN A 53 6.55 25.90 0.92
CA GLN A 53 5.77 26.97 1.54
C GLN A 53 4.92 26.48 2.72
N PHE A 54 4.87 25.17 2.94
CA PHE A 54 4.04 24.53 3.96
C PHE A 54 4.88 23.72 4.93
N ARG A 55 4.34 23.52 6.13
CA ARG A 55 4.80 22.42 6.99
C ARG A 55 3.99 21.18 6.66
N VAL A 56 4.59 20.30 5.86
CA VAL A 56 4.00 19.06 5.39
C VAL A 56 4.17 17.96 6.44
N ARG A 57 3.03 17.34 6.78
CA ARG A 57 2.96 16.12 7.58
C ARG A 57 2.43 14.99 6.72
N ALA A 58 3.14 13.87 6.67
CA ALA A 58 2.78 12.75 5.80
C ALA A 58 2.77 11.42 6.55
N TRP A 59 1.83 10.55 6.18
CA TRP A 59 1.69 9.19 6.70
C TRP A 59 1.68 8.20 5.56
N GLY A 60 2.35 7.07 5.73
CA GLY A 60 2.41 6.01 4.74
C GLY A 60 2.91 4.69 5.32
N ASP A 61 2.64 3.61 4.60
CA ASP A 61 2.93 2.24 5.05
C ASP A 61 3.46 1.34 3.92
N THR A 62 3.56 1.87 2.69
CA THR A 62 4.03 1.13 1.52
C THR A 62 5.17 1.84 0.79
N ARG A 63 5.94 1.09 -0.01
CA ARG A 63 6.98 1.68 -0.87
C ARG A 63 6.47 2.84 -1.73
N GLY A 64 5.18 2.83 -2.10
CA GLY A 64 4.57 3.88 -2.92
C GLY A 64 4.45 5.25 -2.25
N ASP A 65 4.78 5.34 -0.97
CA ASP A 65 4.71 6.55 -0.14
C ASP A 65 6.08 7.17 0.13
N HIS A 66 7.18 6.49 -0.24
CA HIS A 66 8.53 6.88 0.15
C HIS A 66 8.87 8.31 -0.26
N GLU A 67 8.52 8.71 -1.47
CA GLU A 67 8.86 10.01 -2.04
C GLU A 67 8.04 11.13 -1.39
N LEU A 68 6.76 10.87 -1.06
CA LEU A 68 5.93 11.80 -0.30
C LEU A 68 6.43 11.96 1.14
N LEU A 69 6.81 10.86 1.78
CA LEU A 69 7.38 10.89 3.12
C LEU A 69 8.72 11.62 3.16
N ALA A 70 9.57 11.43 2.14
CA ALA A 70 10.85 12.14 2.01
C ALA A 70 10.66 13.65 1.79
N ALA A 71 9.58 14.06 1.12
CA ALA A 71 9.25 15.46 0.90
C ALA A 71 8.64 16.16 2.13
N ALA A 72 8.21 15.40 3.15
CA ALA A 72 7.53 15.94 4.33
C ALA A 72 8.51 16.31 5.46
N GLN A 73 8.21 17.38 6.20
CA GLN A 73 9.01 17.78 7.36
C GLN A 73 8.73 16.89 8.57
N ASP A 74 7.48 16.44 8.76
CA ASP A 74 7.17 15.37 9.70
C ASP A 74 6.63 14.14 8.97
N ALA A 75 7.50 13.16 8.79
CA ALA A 75 7.20 11.90 8.11
C ALA A 75 6.87 10.79 9.12
N HIS A 76 5.77 10.09 8.89
CA HIS A 76 5.29 9.02 9.77
C HIS A 76 5.10 7.73 8.97
N TRP A 77 6.15 6.91 8.93
CA TRP A 77 6.07 5.54 8.42
C TRP A 77 5.51 4.58 9.47
N ARG A 78 4.51 3.77 9.12
CA ARG A 78 4.03 2.71 10.00
C ARG A 78 3.63 1.47 9.21
N LEU A 79 4.38 0.39 9.38
CA LEU A 79 3.97 -0.90 8.84
C LEU A 79 2.74 -1.43 9.60
N PHE A 80 1.62 -1.62 8.92
CA PHE A 80 0.49 -2.37 9.48
C PHE A 80 0.78 -3.85 9.36
N HIS A 81 1.10 -4.50 10.49
CA HIS A 81 1.34 -5.94 10.48
C HIS A 81 0.06 -6.69 10.08
N PRO A 82 0.11 -7.56 9.05
CA PRO A 82 -0.98 -8.50 8.83
C PRO A 82 -1.13 -9.37 10.06
N THR A 83 -2.36 -9.49 10.57
CA THR A 83 -2.72 -10.32 11.73
C THR A 83 -2.23 -11.76 11.61
N TRP A 84 -2.08 -12.26 10.39
CA TRP A 84 -1.50 -13.56 10.02
C TRP A 84 -0.04 -13.78 10.49
N ARG A 85 0.72 -12.72 10.81
CA ARG A 85 2.07 -12.85 11.39
C ARG A 85 2.08 -12.97 12.92
N ARG A 86 0.98 -12.68 13.62
CA ARG A 86 0.88 -12.80 15.09
C ARG A 86 0.69 -14.25 15.57
N GLY A 87 0.46 -15.20 14.66
CA GLY A 87 0.12 -16.59 14.95
C GLY A 87 1.11 -17.65 14.49
N ARG A 88 2.41 -17.36 14.30
CA ARG A 88 3.39 -18.46 14.21
C ARG A 88 3.60 -19.03 15.60
N TYR A 89 2.78 -20.01 15.96
CA TYR A 89 2.99 -20.89 17.10
C TYR A 89 4.43 -21.40 17.10
N LYS A 90 5.23 -21.00 18.11
CA LYS A 90 6.55 -21.62 18.37
C LYS A 90 6.30 -22.94 19.10
N GLY A 91 5.83 -23.95 18.37
CA GLY A 91 5.80 -25.32 18.89
C GLY A 91 7.22 -25.82 19.18
N PRO A 92 7.39 -26.81 20.08
CA PRO A 92 8.71 -27.26 20.49
C PRO A 92 9.49 -27.80 19.29
N VAL A 93 10.79 -27.47 19.27
CA VAL A 93 11.75 -27.71 18.19
C VAL A 93 12.19 -29.17 18.21
N ASN A 94 11.28 -30.15 18.13
CA ASN A 94 11.60 -31.55 17.94
C ASN A 94 10.33 -32.37 17.65
N ALA A 95 9.91 -32.41 16.40
CA ALA A 95 9.01 -33.45 15.91
C ALA A 95 9.66 -34.05 14.66
N LYS A 96 10.06 -35.32 14.76
CA LYS A 96 10.64 -36.10 13.67
C LYS A 96 9.70 -36.05 12.47
N LEU A 97 10.22 -35.68 11.30
CA LEU A 97 9.50 -35.78 10.03
C LEU A 97 9.21 -37.27 9.76
N HIS A 98 7.94 -37.64 9.81
CA HIS A 98 7.45 -38.92 9.30
C HIS A 98 7.34 -38.77 7.79
N ASN A 99 8.11 -39.54 7.02
CA ASN A 99 8.09 -39.51 5.56
C ASN A 99 6.97 -40.45 5.08
N PRO A 100 5.93 -39.98 4.37
CA PRO A 100 4.77 -40.82 4.02
C PRO A 100 4.98 -41.72 2.79
N ASP A 101 6.12 -41.65 2.11
CA ASP A 101 6.37 -42.48 0.92
C ASP A 101 7.20 -43.71 1.27
N GLY A 102 6.49 -44.71 1.81
CA GLY A 102 6.95 -46.09 1.87
C GLY A 102 7.09 -46.67 0.46
N LYS A 103 8.33 -46.69 -0.04
CA LYS A 103 8.78 -47.64 -1.04
C LYS A 103 9.94 -48.42 -0.44
N ASP A 104 9.59 -49.46 0.29
CA ASP A 104 10.53 -50.51 0.71
C ASP A 104 10.97 -51.31 -0.51
N GLY A 105 12.27 -51.54 -0.62
CA GLY A 105 12.88 -52.48 -1.55
C GLY A 105 14.41 -52.47 -1.41
N PRO A 106 15.03 -53.56 -0.91
CA PRO A 106 16.45 -53.61 -0.63
C PRO A 106 17.26 -54.08 -1.85
N THR A 107 18.59 -54.11 -1.66
CA THR A 107 19.69 -54.61 -2.50
C THR A 107 20.37 -53.55 -3.38
N ARG A 108 21.69 -53.38 -3.36
CA ARG A 108 22.81 -54.19 -2.84
C ARG A 108 24.00 -53.27 -2.55
#